data_AF-A3IZ42-F1
#
_entry.id   AF-A3IZ42-F1
#
_cell.length_a   1.000
_cell.length_b   1.000
_cell.length_c   1.000
_cell.angle_alpha   90.00
_cell.angle_beta   90.00
_cell.angle_gamma   90.00
#
_symmetry.space_group_name_H-M   'P 1'
#
loop_
_entity.id
_entity.type
_entity.pdbx_description
1 polymer ?
#
loop_
_entity_poly.entity_id
_entity_poly.type
_entity_poly.pdbx_seq_one_letter_code
_entity_poly.pdbx_strand_id
1 'polypeptide(L)'
;MNKINQESAKSVNSEASQLLLNMFHELSEDIYCAGWSANIEFYLWEITLETDKNTSTFLRENLKDYQIKELSRLSNLCQGWWVWKDPQGETFVSLDEMGQLYKNWKNFRPKVTPIIEDDPENSNGIMYKLRQIKL
;
A
#
# COMPACT_ATOMS: atom_id res chain seq x y z
N MET A 1 -13.86 16.46 18.87
CA MET A 1 -13.85 15.98 17.47
C MET A 1 -12.83 14.85 17.40
N ASN A 2 -13.20 13.66 16.91
CA ASN A 2 -12.26 12.54 16.82
C ASN A 2 -11.12 12.91 15.85
N LYS A 3 -9.89 12.42 16.10
CA LYS A 3 -8.69 12.73 15.31
C LYS A 3 -8.87 12.42 13.83
N ILE A 4 -9.45 11.27 13.51
CA ILE A 4 -9.76 10.89 12.12
C ILE A 4 -10.63 11.96 11.44
N ASN A 5 -11.64 12.50 12.14
CA ASN A 5 -12.48 13.56 11.59
C ASN A 5 -11.69 14.86 11.35
N GLN A 6 -10.64 15.13 12.14
CA GLN A 6 -9.76 16.28 11.92
C GLN A 6 -8.85 16.06 10.69
N GLU A 7 -8.33 14.85 10.53
CA GLU A 7 -7.53 14.47 9.36
C GLU A 7 -8.37 14.48 8.07
N SER A 8 -9.56 13.88 8.08
CA SER A 8 -10.49 13.91 6.94
C SER A 8 -10.93 15.32 6.57
N ALA A 9 -11.01 16.24 7.53
CA ALA A 9 -11.34 17.64 7.27
C ALA A 9 -10.25 18.39 6.48
N LYS A 10 -9.03 17.85 6.36
CA LYS A 10 -7.98 18.41 5.49
C LYS A 10 -8.23 18.14 4.01
N SER A 11 -9.07 17.14 3.70
CA SER A 11 -9.36 16.73 2.33
C SER A 11 -10.36 17.67 1.64
N VAL A 12 -10.36 17.66 0.31
CA VAL A 12 -11.35 18.40 -0.49
C VAL A 12 -12.75 17.76 -0.36
N ASN A 13 -12.81 16.47 -0.05
CA ASN A 13 -14.04 15.73 0.19
C ASN A 13 -13.86 14.77 1.38
N SER A 14 -14.32 15.20 2.55
CA SER A 14 -14.14 14.49 3.82
C SER A 14 -14.85 13.14 3.85
N GLU A 15 -15.99 13.02 3.19
CA GLU A 15 -16.72 11.74 3.06
C GLU A 15 -15.92 10.75 2.22
N ALA A 16 -15.40 11.18 1.05
CA ALA A 16 -14.55 10.34 0.23
C ALA A 16 -13.25 9.94 0.94
N SER A 17 -12.66 10.84 1.73
CA SER A 17 -11.49 10.54 2.58
C SER A 17 -11.83 9.47 3.62
N GLN A 18 -12.98 9.55 4.29
CA GLN A 18 -13.40 8.55 5.28
C GLN A 18 -13.69 7.19 4.63
N LEU A 19 -14.33 7.17 3.46
CA LEU A 19 -14.55 5.94 2.69
C LEU A 19 -13.22 5.30 2.28
N LEU A 20 -12.25 6.11 1.85
CA LEU A 20 -10.91 5.62 1.51
C LEU A 20 -10.23 4.98 2.73
N LEU A 21 -10.34 5.60 3.91
CA LEU A 21 -9.77 5.06 5.14
C LEU A 21 -10.40 3.72 5.53
N ASN A 22 -11.73 3.62 5.47
CA ASN A 22 -12.42 2.38 5.77
C ASN A 22 -11.95 1.25 4.85
N MET A 23 -11.76 1.58 3.57
CA MET A 23 -11.27 0.64 2.58
C MET A 23 -9.84 0.15 2.88
N PHE A 24 -8.98 1.00 3.44
CA PHE A 24 -7.65 0.58 3.91
C PHE A 24 -7.73 -0.45 5.04
N HIS A 25 -8.59 -0.19 6.02
CA HIS A 25 -8.80 -1.12 7.13
C HIS A 25 -9.38 -2.45 6.66
N GLU A 26 -10.39 -2.43 5.79
CA GLU A 26 -10.98 -3.64 5.21
C GLU A 26 -9.94 -4.44 4.44
N LEU A 27 -9.16 -3.81 3.55
CA LEU A 27 -8.13 -4.50 2.79
C LEU A 27 -6.99 -5.03 3.66
N SER A 28 -6.60 -4.28 4.69
CA SER A 28 -5.57 -4.71 5.62
C SER A 28 -6.02 -5.92 6.44
N GLU A 29 -7.26 -5.91 6.92
CA GLU A 29 -7.84 -7.00 7.69
C GLU A 29 -8.08 -8.24 6.82
N ASP A 30 -8.66 -8.07 5.63
CA ASP A 30 -8.97 -9.18 4.71
C ASP A 30 -7.71 -9.91 4.21
N ILE A 31 -6.59 -9.18 4.04
CA ILE A 31 -5.39 -9.71 3.40
C ILE A 31 -4.33 -10.13 4.42
N TYR A 32 -4.22 -9.41 5.54
CA TYR A 32 -3.17 -9.61 6.53
C TYR A 32 -3.69 -9.94 7.95
N CYS A 33 -5.01 -9.99 8.16
CA CYS A 33 -5.62 -10.12 9.49
C CYS A 33 -5.04 -9.11 10.50
N ALA A 34 -4.82 -7.87 10.03
CA ALA A 34 -4.20 -6.81 10.79
C ALA A 34 -4.90 -5.48 10.53
N GLY A 35 -5.08 -4.67 11.58
CA GLY A 35 -5.78 -3.38 11.45
C GLY A 35 -5.14 -2.40 10.46
N TRP A 36 -3.79 -2.29 10.46
CA TRP A 36 -3.02 -1.57 9.44
C TRP A 36 -1.66 -2.26 9.22
N SER A 37 -1.53 -2.98 8.11
CA SER A 37 -0.28 -3.65 7.75
C SER A 37 0.79 -2.64 7.33
N ALA A 38 2.02 -2.84 7.80
CA ALA A 38 3.11 -1.90 7.53
C ALA A 38 3.35 -1.73 6.02
N ASN A 39 3.42 -0.48 5.57
CA ASN A 39 3.64 -0.08 4.18
C ASN A 39 2.49 -0.38 3.20
N ILE A 40 1.32 -0.84 3.68
CA ILE A 40 0.17 -1.13 2.80
C ILE A 40 -0.22 0.10 1.95
N GLU A 41 -0.08 1.30 2.51
CA GLU A 41 -0.34 2.57 1.82
C GLU A 41 0.50 2.74 0.55
N PHE A 42 1.73 2.25 0.55
CA PHE A 42 2.66 2.37 -0.58
C PHE A 42 2.40 1.30 -1.62
N TYR A 43 2.07 0.08 -1.19
CA TYR A 43 1.71 -1.00 -2.11
C TYR A 43 0.39 -0.71 -2.82
N LEU A 44 -0.63 -0.24 -2.09
CA LEU A 44 -1.91 0.17 -2.68
C LEU A 44 -1.72 1.32 -3.66
N TRP A 45 -0.90 2.31 -3.32
CA TRP A 45 -0.55 3.41 -4.22
C TRP A 45 0.17 2.93 -5.49
N GLU A 46 1.15 2.02 -5.37
CA GLU A 46 1.83 1.45 -6.54
C GLU A 46 0.85 0.72 -7.48
N ILE A 47 -0.11 0.00 -6.91
CA ILE A 47 -1.14 -0.74 -7.65
C ILE A 47 -2.07 0.20 -8.42
N THR A 48 -2.45 1.35 -7.86
CA THR A 48 -3.33 2.32 -8.54
C THR A 48 -2.63 3.08 -9.66
N LEU A 49 -1.29 3.17 -9.65
CA LEU A 49 -0.52 3.80 -10.72
C LEU A 49 -0.48 2.95 -12.01
N GLU A 50 -0.84 1.66 -11.95
CA GLU A 50 -0.76 0.70 -13.07
C GLU A 50 0.60 0.64 -13.79
N THR A 51 1.66 1.17 -13.17
CA THR A 51 2.96 1.34 -13.83
C THR A 51 3.69 0.03 -14.09
N ASP A 52 3.33 -1.05 -13.41
CA ASP A 52 3.90 -2.37 -13.65
C ASP A 52 2.90 -3.50 -13.35
N LYS A 53 2.22 -3.98 -14.39
CA LYS A 53 1.35 -5.17 -14.31
C LYS A 53 2.12 -6.46 -13.98
N ASN A 54 3.45 -6.45 -14.09
CA ASN A 54 4.29 -7.60 -13.78
C ASN A 54 4.83 -7.56 -12.34
N THR A 55 4.58 -6.49 -11.58
CA THR A 55 4.83 -6.52 -10.13
C THR A 55 3.71 -7.34 -9.48
N SER A 56 3.79 -8.68 -9.61
CA SER A 56 2.99 -9.57 -8.78
C SER A 56 3.44 -9.39 -7.33
N THR A 57 2.61 -8.72 -6.56
CA THR A 57 2.66 -8.77 -5.11
C THR A 57 1.50 -9.63 -4.65
N PHE A 58 1.67 -10.31 -3.52
CA PHE A 58 0.56 -11.00 -2.82
C PHE A 58 -0.67 -10.09 -2.70
N LEU A 59 -0.47 -8.79 -2.46
CA LEU A 59 -1.54 -7.80 -2.42
C LEU A 59 -2.27 -7.66 -3.76
N ARG A 60 -1.55 -7.57 -4.89
CA ARG A 60 -2.14 -7.45 -6.23
C ARG A 60 -2.93 -8.70 -6.62
N GLU A 61 -2.47 -9.90 -6.25
CA GLU A 61 -3.15 -11.16 -6.57
C GLU A 61 -4.48 -11.33 -5.81
N ASN A 62 -4.60 -10.70 -4.63
CA ASN A 62 -5.81 -10.77 -3.81
C ASN A 62 -6.77 -9.58 -4.03
N LEU A 63 -6.33 -8.51 -4.70
CA LEU A 63 -7.16 -7.35 -5.02
C LEU A 63 -7.97 -7.55 -6.30
N LYS A 64 -9.25 -7.22 -6.24
CA LYS A 64 -10.15 -7.21 -7.40
C LYS A 64 -10.04 -5.87 -8.14
N ASP A 65 -10.21 -5.88 -9.46
CA ASP A 65 -10.11 -4.68 -10.30
C ASP A 65 -11.04 -3.54 -9.86
N TYR A 66 -12.24 -3.85 -9.36
CA TYR A 66 -13.16 -2.81 -8.86
C TYR A 66 -12.62 -2.13 -7.61
N GLN A 67 -11.88 -2.84 -6.74
CA GLN A 67 -11.26 -2.25 -5.55
C GLN A 67 -10.15 -1.29 -5.97
N ILE A 68 -9.32 -1.67 -6.94
CA ILE A 68 -8.25 -0.79 -7.47
C ILE A 68 -8.85 0.49 -8.07
N LYS A 69 -9.91 0.35 -8.87
CA LYS A 69 -10.63 1.49 -9.44
C LYS A 69 -11.25 2.37 -8.37
N GLU A 70 -11.81 1.78 -7.32
CA GLU A 70 -12.45 2.50 -6.23
C GLU A 70 -11.43 3.29 -5.38
N LEU A 71 -10.27 2.70 -5.07
CA LEU A 71 -9.15 3.41 -4.42
C LEU A 71 -8.76 4.65 -5.22
N SER A 72 -8.54 4.48 -6.53
CA SER A 72 -8.17 5.59 -7.41
C SER A 72 -9.27 6.65 -7.47
N ARG A 73 -10.53 6.23 -7.58
CA ARG A 73 -11.69 7.15 -7.60
C ARG A 73 -11.79 7.96 -6.32
N LEU A 74 -11.74 7.32 -5.16
CA LEU A 74 -11.86 7.97 -3.85
C LEU A 74 -10.68 8.93 -3.61
N SER A 75 -9.46 8.49 -3.89
CA SER A 75 -8.25 9.32 -3.82
C SER A 75 -8.36 10.59 -4.66
N ASN A 76 -8.86 10.47 -5.88
CA ASN A 76 -9.09 11.62 -6.76
C ASN A 76 -10.21 12.53 -6.23
N LEU A 77 -11.26 11.98 -5.59
CA LEU A 77 -12.32 12.81 -5.01
C LEU A 77 -11.85 13.58 -3.78
N CYS A 78 -11.05 12.96 -2.91
CA CYS A 78 -10.53 13.62 -1.71
C CYS A 78 -9.23 14.40 -1.94
N GLN A 79 -8.62 14.28 -3.13
CA GLN A 79 -7.33 14.88 -3.49
C GLN A 79 -6.21 14.53 -2.50
N GLY A 80 -6.20 13.27 -2.04
CA GLY A 80 -5.22 12.82 -1.07
C GLY A 80 -5.30 11.32 -0.80
N TRP A 81 -4.48 10.88 0.16
CA TRP A 81 -4.26 9.48 0.48
C TRP A 81 -4.02 9.34 1.99
N TRP A 82 -4.25 8.14 2.51
CA TRP A 82 -3.93 7.85 3.91
C TRP A 82 -2.59 7.12 4.03
N VAL A 83 -1.82 7.51 5.04
CA VAL A 83 -0.55 6.90 5.39
C VAL A 83 -0.47 6.68 6.90
N TRP A 84 0.34 5.71 7.33
CA TRP A 84 0.67 5.57 8.74
C TRP A 84 1.93 6.39 9.04
N LYS A 85 1.86 7.34 9.97
CA LYS A 85 3.04 8.08 10.46
C LYS A 85 3.25 7.78 11.93
N ASP A 86 4.35 7.14 12.31
CA ASP A 86 4.64 6.95 13.74
C ASP A 86 5.16 8.24 14.41
N PRO A 87 4.68 8.60 15.62
CA PRO A 87 3.63 7.96 16.42
C PRO A 87 2.21 8.49 16.15
N GLN A 88 2.01 9.30 15.11
CA GLN A 88 0.73 9.89 14.74
C GLN A 88 -0.30 8.91 14.15
N GLY A 89 -0.01 7.65 13.85
CA GLY A 89 -0.98 6.72 13.24
C GLY A 89 -1.52 7.22 11.90
N GLU A 90 -2.80 6.97 11.64
CA GLU A 90 -3.47 7.32 10.38
C GLU A 90 -3.47 8.83 10.15
N THR A 91 -2.79 9.24 9.08
CA THR A 91 -2.62 10.64 8.71
C THR A 91 -3.04 10.84 7.26
N PHE A 92 -3.85 11.86 6.99
CA PHE A 92 -4.25 12.19 5.64
C PHE A 92 -3.23 13.14 5.01
N VAL A 93 -2.76 12.80 3.82
CA VAL A 93 -1.75 13.56 3.07
C VAL A 93 -2.25 13.90 1.66
N SER A 94 -1.72 14.96 1.06
CA SER A 94 -2.04 15.31 -0.33
C SER A 94 -1.44 14.31 -1.31
N LEU A 95 -1.94 14.29 -2.56
CA LEU A 95 -1.37 13.44 -3.61
C LEU A 95 0.10 13.78 -3.94
N ASP A 96 0.47 15.06 -3.85
CA ASP A 96 1.87 15.48 -4.05
C ASP A 96 2.77 14.94 -2.93
N GLU A 97 2.35 15.09 -1.67
CA GLU A 97 3.07 14.55 -0.52
C GLU A 97 3.19 13.02 -0.61
N MET A 98 2.09 12.33 -0.96
CA MET A 98 2.10 10.88 -1.17
C MET A 98 3.08 10.47 -2.28
N GLY A 99 3.13 11.23 -3.38
CA GLY A 99 4.09 11.00 -4.45
C GLY A 99 5.56 11.09 -3.98
N GLN A 100 5.88 12.03 -3.09
CA GLN A 100 7.22 12.13 -2.51
C GLN A 100 7.52 10.98 -1.53
N LEU A 101 6.57 10.65 -0.66
CA LEU A 101 6.70 9.52 0.27
C LEU A 101 6.90 8.21 -0.49
N TYR A 102 6.13 7.97 -1.55
CA TYR A 102 6.26 6.79 -2.41
C TYR A 102 7.62 6.73 -3.10
N LYS A 103 8.12 7.83 -3.67
CA LYS A 103 9.47 7.87 -4.28
C LYS A 103 10.55 7.48 -3.29
N ASN A 104 10.50 8.02 -2.08
CA ASN A 104 11.44 7.69 -1.02
C ASN A 104 11.33 6.21 -0.66
N TRP A 105 10.13 5.74 -0.34
CA TRP A 105 9.89 4.33 -0.02
C TRP A 105 10.36 3.38 -1.12
N LYS A 106 10.07 3.67 -2.40
CA LYS A 106 10.48 2.85 -3.55
C LYS A 106 11.99 2.70 -3.67
N ASN A 107 12.75 3.72 -3.30
CA ASN A 107 14.22 3.68 -3.31
C ASN A 107 14.79 2.80 -2.19
N PHE A 108 14.10 2.71 -1.05
CA PHE A 108 14.53 1.95 0.13
C PHE A 108 13.83 0.59 0.28
N ARG A 109 12.84 0.29 -0.56
CA ARG A 109 12.10 -0.96 -0.52
C ARG A 109 13.08 -2.13 -0.67
N PRO A 110 13.10 -3.09 0.28
CA PRO A 110 13.90 -4.30 0.14
C PRO A 110 13.50 -5.03 -1.14
N LYS A 111 14.44 -5.16 -2.08
CA LYS A 111 14.23 -5.99 -3.27
C LYS A 111 14.30 -7.44 -2.81
N VAL A 112 13.15 -8.13 -2.80
CA VAL A 112 13.13 -9.57 -2.63
C VAL A 112 13.62 -10.17 -3.95
N THR A 113 14.93 -10.41 -4.06
CA THR A 113 15.48 -11.13 -5.19
C THR A 113 15.22 -12.62 -4.96
N PRO A 114 14.50 -13.32 -5.85
CA PRO A 114 14.42 -14.77 -5.79
C PRO A 114 15.84 -15.33 -5.88
N ILE A 115 16.25 -16.12 -4.90
CA ILE A 115 17.47 -16.92 -5.03
C ILE A 115 17.02 -18.20 -5.71
N ILE A 116 17.32 -18.36 -7.00
CA ILE A 116 17.24 -19.65 -7.67
C ILE A 116 18.49 -20.41 -7.22
N GLU A 117 18.39 -21.14 -6.12
CA GLU A 117 19.36 -22.20 -5.81
C GLU A 117 18.98 -23.40 -6.68
N ASP A 118 19.88 -23.83 -7.57
CA ASP A 118 19.75 -25.09 -8.30
C ASP A 118 19.83 -26.22 -7.27
N ASP A 119 18.68 -26.57 -6.69
CA ASP A 119 18.53 -27.75 -5.84
C ASP A 119 18.16 -28.95 -6.74
N PRO A 120 19.10 -29.86 -7.01
CA PRO A 120 18.82 -31.02 -7.86
C PRO A 120 17.79 -31.98 -7.25
N GLU A 121 17.44 -31.84 -5.96
CA GLU A 121 16.47 -32.70 -5.27
C GLU A 121 15.05 -32.08 -5.21
N ASN A 122 14.88 -30.80 -5.56
CA ASN A 122 13.58 -30.13 -5.50
C ASN A 122 13.28 -29.31 -6.76
N SER A 123 13.04 -30.03 -7.86
CA SER A 123 12.77 -29.48 -9.20
C SER A 123 11.53 -28.57 -9.33
N ASN A 124 10.72 -28.41 -8.26
CA ASN A 124 9.54 -27.53 -8.23
C ASN A 124 9.55 -26.50 -7.08
N GLY A 125 10.62 -26.43 -6.27
CA GLY A 125 10.66 -25.62 -5.05
C GLY A 125 11.32 -24.26 -5.23
N ILE A 126 10.60 -23.26 -5.75
CA ILE A 126 11.08 -21.87 -5.68
C ILE A 126 11.08 -21.43 -4.21
N MET A 127 12.25 -21.39 -3.58
CA MET A 127 12.43 -20.88 -2.22
C MET A 127 12.75 -19.38 -2.23
N TYR A 128 11.86 -18.56 -1.69
CA TYR A 128 12.06 -17.13 -1.54
C TYR A 128 12.90 -16.84 -0.28
N LYS A 129 14.20 -16.52 -0.42
CA LYS A 129 15.02 -15.98 0.69
C LYS A 129 15.00 -14.45 0.66
N LEU A 130 14.57 -13.82 1.74
CA LEU A 130 14.70 -12.37 1.95
C LEU A 130 16.19 -12.03 2.12
N ARG A 131 16.84 -11.46 1.10
CA ARG A 131 18.14 -10.78 1.31
C ARG A 131 17.86 -9.41 1.92
N GLN A 132 18.16 -9.26 3.20
CA GLN A 132 18.40 -7.92 3.75
C GLN A 132 19.71 -7.40 3.18
N ILE A 133 19.63 -6.47 2.25
CA ILE A 133 20.80 -5.68 1.84
C ILE A 133 21.09 -4.75 3.03
N LYS A 134 22.17 -5.03 3.76
CA LYS A 134 22.71 -4.08 4.72
C LYS A 134 23.22 -2.86 3.93
N LEU A 135 22.69 -1.68 4.26
CA LEU A 135 23.20 -0.38 3.83
C LEU A 135 24.64 -0.20 4.32
#